data_AF-A0A511HBW3-F1
#
_entry.id   AF-A0A511HBW3-F1
#
_cell.length_a   1.000
_cell.length_b   1.000
_cell.length_c   1.000
_cell.angle_alpha   90.00
_cell.angle_beta   90.00
_cell.angle_gamma   90.00
#
_symmetry.space_group_name_H-M   'P 1'
#
loop_
_entity.id
_entity.type
_entity.pdbx_description
1 polymer ?
#
loop_
_entity_poly.entity_id
_entity_poly.type
_entity_poly.pdbx_seq_one_letter_code
_entity_poly.pdbx_strand_id
1 'polypeptide(L)'
;MVLRIRPEQMACLDTSVRGAYVSSVVRFLRTQLPRESADLKERELRARAERGIDAAARHGITARWDVARFIACQLCLGEHFDTDPAHAWPQAVLARPYLTPSRKMDWIERHYLRPRRGRSPTVP
;
A
#
# COMPACT_ATOMS: atom_id res chain seq x y z
N MET A 1 9.59 -17.46 -5.52
CA MET A 1 9.20 -17.87 -4.14
C MET A 1 8.44 -16.72 -3.49
N VAL A 2 7.11 -16.83 -3.35
CA VAL A 2 6.26 -15.80 -2.73
C VAL A 2 6.19 -16.06 -1.23
N LEU A 3 6.73 -15.13 -0.43
CA LEU A 3 6.64 -15.17 1.02
C LEU A 3 5.28 -14.56 1.44
N ARG A 4 4.32 -15.40 1.86
CA ARG A 4 3.07 -14.96 2.48
C ARG A 4 3.37 -14.62 3.93
N ILE A 5 3.15 -13.37 4.36
CA ILE A 5 3.12 -13.10 5.81
C ILE A 5 1.75 -13.61 6.27
N ARG A 6 1.70 -14.60 7.16
CA ARG A 6 0.43 -14.91 7.83
C ARG A 6 0.19 -13.88 8.93
N PRO A 7 -1.06 -13.50 9.23
CA PRO A 7 -1.35 -12.62 10.35
C PRO A 7 -0.84 -13.21 11.68
N GLU A 8 -0.86 -14.54 11.83
CA GLU A 8 -0.24 -15.23 12.98
C GLU A 8 1.30 -15.07 13.02
N GLN A 9 1.95 -15.03 11.85
CA GLN A 9 3.39 -14.76 11.75
C GLN A 9 3.67 -13.31 12.10
N MET A 10 2.87 -12.34 11.67
CA MET A 10 3.07 -10.92 12.00
C MET A 10 2.80 -10.58 13.47
N ALA A 11 1.95 -11.36 14.15
CA ALA A 11 1.63 -11.20 15.57
C ALA A 11 2.67 -11.83 16.51
N CYS A 12 3.39 -12.88 16.06
CA CYS A 12 4.50 -13.51 16.81
C CYS A 12 5.90 -13.09 16.30
N LEU A 13 5.99 -12.20 15.30
CA LEU A 13 7.26 -11.77 14.74
C LEU A 13 7.90 -10.69 15.61
N ASP A 14 9.01 -11.07 16.23
CA ASP A 14 10.06 -10.20 16.77
C ASP A 14 10.11 -8.84 16.05
N THR A 15 10.13 -7.74 16.81
CA THR A 15 10.23 -6.34 16.36
C THR A 15 11.26 -6.17 15.22
N SER A 16 12.31 -6.99 15.22
CA SER A 16 13.34 -7.05 14.17
C SER A 16 12.80 -7.38 12.77
N VAL A 17 11.88 -8.33 12.61
CA VAL A 17 11.37 -8.74 11.28
C VAL A 17 10.38 -7.73 10.73
N ARG A 18 9.55 -7.12 11.59
CA ARG A 18 8.68 -5.99 11.22
C ARG A 18 9.52 -4.81 10.75
N GLY A 19 10.55 -4.41 11.52
CA GLY A 19 11.44 -3.30 11.15
C GLY A 19 12.18 -3.53 9.82
N ALA A 20 12.62 -4.77 9.55
CA ALA A 20 13.25 -5.13 8.28
C ALA A 20 12.26 -5.02 7.10
N TYR A 21 11.02 -5.48 7.30
CA TYR A 21 9.99 -5.39 6.27
C TYR A 21 9.59 -3.94 5.98
N VAL A 22 9.39 -3.13 7.02
CA VAL A 22 9.10 -1.69 6.88
C VAL A 22 10.22 -0.98 6.12
N SER A 23 11.47 -1.27 6.43
CA SER A 23 12.62 -0.71 5.69
C SER A 23 12.63 -1.15 4.23
N SER A 24 12.18 -2.38 3.92
CA SER A 24 11.98 -2.83 2.53
C SER A 24 10.86 -2.07 1.83
N VAL A 25 9.75 -1.79 2.51
CA VAL A 25 8.63 -0.99 1.97
C VAL A 25 9.07 0.44 1.70
N VAL A 26 9.75 1.10 2.64
CA VAL A 26 10.26 2.47 2.45
C VAL A 26 11.18 2.55 1.23
N ARG A 27 12.08 1.57 1.06
CA ARG A 27 12.95 1.50 -0.11
C ARG A 27 12.13 1.33 -1.40
N PHE A 28 11.15 0.43 -1.39
CA PHE A 28 10.25 0.22 -2.52
C PHE A 28 9.51 1.51 -2.90
N LEU A 29 8.97 2.25 -1.93
CA LEU A 29 8.28 3.52 -2.16
C LEU A 29 9.22 4.56 -2.77
N ARG A 30 10.45 4.70 -2.25
CA ARG A 30 11.46 5.61 -2.82
C ARG A 30 11.85 5.27 -4.25
N THR A 31 11.94 3.98 -4.58
CA THR A 31 12.30 3.53 -5.94
C THR A 31 11.13 3.66 -6.92
N GLN A 32 9.90 3.33 -6.51
CA GLN A 32 8.75 3.28 -7.42
C GLN A 32 7.97 4.60 -7.51
N LEU A 33 8.02 5.41 -6.46
CA LEU A 33 7.30 6.67 -6.30
C LEU A 33 8.25 7.78 -5.81
N PRO A 34 9.32 8.08 -6.58
CA PRO A 34 10.34 9.03 -6.14
C PRO A 34 9.77 10.44 -5.95
N ARG A 35 8.74 10.84 -6.71
CA ARG A 35 8.14 12.18 -6.59
C ARG A 35 7.29 12.30 -5.33
N GLU A 36 6.47 11.31 -5.06
CA GLU A 36 5.53 11.29 -3.94
C GLU A 36 6.23 11.03 -2.60
N SER A 37 7.43 10.43 -2.63
CA SER A 37 8.23 10.17 -1.45
C SER A 37 9.39 11.16 -1.23
N ALA A 38 9.69 12.04 -2.19
CA ALA A 38 10.78 13.01 -2.10
C ALA A 38 10.62 13.96 -0.91
N ASP A 39 9.40 14.48 -0.73
CA ASP A 39 9.09 15.47 0.30
C ASP A 39 8.91 14.86 1.70
N LEU A 40 8.84 13.53 1.79
CA LEU A 40 8.61 12.82 3.04
C LEU A 40 9.93 12.44 3.70
N LYS A 41 10.09 12.91 4.95
CA LYS A 41 11.16 12.46 5.83
C LYS A 41 11.06 10.96 6.06
N GLU A 42 12.20 10.30 6.25
CA GLU A 42 12.22 8.85 6.40
C GLU A 42 11.39 8.34 7.60
N ARG A 43 11.37 9.09 8.70
CA ARG A 43 10.52 8.79 9.86
C ARG A 43 9.03 8.78 9.50
N GLU A 44 8.60 9.71 8.65
CA GLU A 44 7.22 9.82 8.20
C GLU A 44 6.84 8.64 7.30
N LEU A 45 7.71 8.29 6.34
CA LEU A 45 7.52 7.11 5.48
C LEU A 45 7.46 5.81 6.28
N ARG A 46 8.32 5.67 7.30
CA ARG A 46 8.34 4.51 8.19
C ARG A 46 7.04 4.40 8.98
N ALA A 47 6.54 5.50 9.54
CA ALA A 47 5.27 5.54 10.27
C ALA A 47 4.07 5.23 9.36
N ARG A 48 4.06 5.75 8.12
CA ARG A 48 3.02 5.44 7.13
C ARG A 48 3.05 3.97 6.71
N ALA A 49 4.23 3.40 6.51
CA ALA A 49 4.36 1.98 6.19
C ALA A 49 3.83 1.09 7.31
N GLU A 50 4.11 1.40 8.59
CA GLU A 50 3.54 0.66 9.73
C GLU A 50 2.01 0.74 9.75
N ARG A 51 1.43 1.95 9.65
CA ARG A 51 -0.03 2.11 9.62
C ARG A 51 -0.68 1.41 8.43
N GLY A 52 -0.05 1.46 7.27
CA GLY A 52 -0.55 0.81 6.06
C GLY A 52 -0.45 -0.72 6.10
N ILE A 53 0.52 -1.29 6.81
CA ILE A 53 0.57 -2.73 7.10
C ILE A 53 -0.66 -3.16 7.89
N ASP A 54 -0.98 -2.43 8.95
CA ASP A 54 -2.11 -2.75 9.82
C ASP A 54 -3.45 -2.53 9.10
N ALA A 55 -3.54 -1.48 8.26
CA ALA A 55 -4.71 -1.24 7.40
C ALA A 55 -4.90 -2.36 6.36
N ALA A 56 -3.84 -2.77 5.65
CA ALA A 56 -3.88 -3.84 4.67
C ALA A 56 -4.34 -5.17 5.30
N ALA A 57 -3.88 -5.46 6.53
CA ALA A 57 -4.27 -6.67 7.26
C ALA A 57 -5.77 -6.72 7.55
N ARG A 58 -6.43 -5.58 7.83
CA ARG A 58 -7.90 -5.50 8.02
C ARG A 58 -8.68 -5.91 6.77
N HIS A 59 -8.10 -5.73 5.59
CA HIS A 59 -8.68 -6.15 4.31
C HIS A 59 -8.28 -7.57 3.88
N GLY A 60 -7.60 -8.32 4.76
CA GLY A 60 -7.07 -9.65 4.45
C GLY A 60 -5.87 -9.65 3.49
N ILE A 61 -5.27 -8.48 3.24
CA ILE A 61 -4.10 -8.33 2.39
C ILE A 61 -2.87 -8.57 3.25
N THR A 62 -2.26 -9.75 3.08
CA THR A 62 -1.18 -10.22 3.97
C THR A 62 0.08 -10.66 3.22
N ALA A 63 0.03 -10.78 1.89
CA ALA A 63 1.22 -11.04 1.09
C ALA A 63 2.13 -9.80 1.06
N ARG A 64 3.45 -9.97 1.30
CA ARG A 64 4.43 -8.86 1.35
C ARG A 64 4.34 -7.91 0.18
N TRP A 65 4.15 -8.46 -1.00
CA TRP A 65 4.08 -7.68 -2.22
C TRP A 65 2.78 -6.88 -2.31
N ASP A 66 1.65 -7.50 -2.00
CA ASP A 66 0.33 -6.83 -2.07
C ASP A 66 0.19 -5.77 -0.98
N VAL A 67 0.78 -5.97 0.21
CA VAL A 67 0.85 -4.96 1.26
C VAL A 67 1.70 -3.77 0.82
N ALA A 68 2.86 -3.99 0.19
CA ALA A 68 3.68 -2.88 -0.33
C ALA A 68 2.95 -2.08 -1.42
N ARG A 69 2.20 -2.77 -2.30
CA ARG A 69 1.33 -2.14 -3.31
C ARG A 69 0.20 -1.35 -2.69
N PHE A 70 -0.41 -1.87 -1.61
CA PHE A 70 -1.46 -1.18 -0.86
C PHE A 70 -0.95 0.14 -0.28
N ILE A 71 0.24 0.13 0.34
CA ILE A 71 0.88 1.33 0.90
C ILE A 71 1.27 2.33 -0.20
N ALA A 72 1.72 1.84 -1.36
CA ALA A 72 1.96 2.69 -2.52
C ALA A 72 0.66 3.36 -3.01
N CYS A 73 -0.47 2.65 -3.00
CA CYS A 73 -1.78 3.23 -3.31
C CYS A 73 -2.16 4.31 -2.28
N GLN A 74 -1.95 4.09 -0.98
CA GLN A 74 -2.15 5.11 0.04
C GLN A 74 -1.31 6.37 -0.20
N LEU A 75 -0.06 6.20 -0.65
CA LEU A 75 0.81 7.33 -0.94
C LEU A 75 0.32 8.15 -2.14
N CYS A 76 -0.23 7.50 -3.16
CA CYS A 76 -0.69 8.16 -4.38
C CYS A 76 -2.12 8.72 -4.29
N LEU A 77 -2.99 8.05 -3.54
CA LEU A 77 -4.44 8.32 -3.50
C LEU A 77 -4.88 9.00 -2.21
N GLY A 78 -4.05 8.95 -1.16
CA GLY A 78 -4.38 9.41 0.17
C GLY A 78 -4.39 8.26 1.18
N GLU A 79 -4.01 8.58 2.42
CA GLU A 79 -3.85 7.60 3.50
C GLU A 79 -5.13 6.79 3.78
N HIS A 80 -6.29 7.40 3.56
CA HIS A 80 -7.60 6.83 3.85
C HIS A 80 -8.35 6.35 2.60
N PHE A 81 -7.68 6.09 1.47
CA PHE A 81 -8.35 5.70 0.22
C PHE A 81 -9.24 4.44 0.35
N ASP A 82 -9.00 3.62 1.39
CA ASP A 82 -9.76 2.42 1.71
C ASP A 82 -10.94 2.65 2.67
N THR A 83 -11.00 3.80 3.36
CA THR A 83 -12.05 4.13 4.35
C THR A 83 -12.83 5.40 4.01
N ASP A 84 -12.28 6.29 3.19
CA ASP A 84 -12.89 7.55 2.81
C ASP A 84 -14.07 7.35 1.84
N PRO A 85 -15.29 7.81 2.17
CA PRO A 85 -16.46 7.74 1.30
C PRO A 85 -16.27 8.42 -0.06
N ALA A 86 -15.36 9.40 -0.17
CA ALA A 86 -14.99 10.02 -1.44
C ALA A 86 -14.35 9.03 -2.42
N HIS A 87 -13.86 7.89 -1.91
CA HIS A 87 -13.24 6.80 -2.66
C HIS A 87 -14.15 5.55 -2.71
N ALA A 88 -15.39 5.72 -3.16
CA ALA A 88 -16.39 4.64 -3.22
C ALA A 88 -15.96 3.44 -4.09
N TRP A 89 -15.19 3.66 -5.16
CA TRP A 89 -14.79 2.59 -6.08
C TRP A 89 -13.68 1.67 -5.52
N PRO A 90 -12.57 2.18 -4.95
CA PRO A 90 -11.57 1.34 -4.28
C PRO A 90 -12.17 0.48 -3.18
N GLN A 91 -13.07 1.05 -2.37
CA GLN A 91 -13.79 0.34 -1.31
C GLN A 91 -14.62 -0.82 -1.87
N ALA A 92 -15.37 -0.59 -2.95
CA ALA A 92 -16.17 -1.62 -3.60
C ALA A 92 -15.31 -2.78 -4.14
N VAL A 93 -14.07 -2.53 -4.56
CA VAL A 93 -13.14 -3.58 -4.98
C VAL A 93 -12.57 -4.33 -3.79
N LEU A 94 -12.16 -3.61 -2.73
CA LEU A 94 -11.62 -4.20 -1.51
C LEU A 94 -12.65 -5.08 -0.78
N ALA A 95 -13.93 -4.71 -0.84
CA ALA A 95 -15.03 -5.45 -0.24
C ALA A 95 -15.42 -6.74 -1.01
N ARG A 96 -14.94 -6.97 -2.25
CA ARG A 96 -15.32 -8.16 -3.03
C ARG A 96 -14.71 -9.43 -2.43
N PRO A 97 -15.52 -10.39 -1.93
CA PRO A 97 -14.99 -11.58 -1.25
C PRO A 97 -14.39 -12.61 -2.22
N TYR A 98 -14.84 -12.62 -3.48
CA TYR A 98 -14.40 -13.57 -4.51
C TYR A 98 -13.09 -13.16 -5.21
N LEU A 99 -12.56 -11.97 -4.93
CA LEU A 99 -11.27 -11.53 -5.47
C LEU A 99 -10.15 -11.85 -4.50
N THR A 100 -9.07 -12.44 -5.01
CA THR A 100 -7.83 -12.58 -4.23
C THR A 100 -7.23 -11.21 -3.93
N PRO A 101 -6.51 -11.04 -2.82
CA PRO A 101 -5.80 -9.79 -2.49
C PRO A 101 -4.99 -9.22 -3.67
N SER A 102 -4.23 -10.07 -4.37
CA SER A 102 -3.44 -9.65 -5.53
C SER A 102 -4.31 -9.13 -6.67
N ARG A 103 -5.46 -9.78 -6.94
CA ARG A 103 -6.41 -9.31 -7.96
C ARG A 103 -7.10 -8.00 -7.60
N LYS A 104 -7.37 -7.78 -6.30
CA LYS A 104 -7.88 -6.49 -5.81
C LYS A 104 -6.86 -5.38 -6.10
N MET A 105 -5.59 -5.61 -5.76
CA MET A 105 -4.51 -4.65 -6.03
C MET A 105 -4.31 -4.41 -7.53
N ASP A 106 -4.30 -5.45 -8.36
CA ASP A 106 -4.20 -5.31 -9.81
C ASP A 106 -5.31 -4.42 -10.39
N TRP A 107 -6.55 -4.59 -9.89
CA TRP A 107 -7.68 -3.77 -10.29
C TRP A 107 -7.47 -2.31 -9.92
N ILE A 108 -7.10 -2.04 -8.67
CA ILE A 108 -6.89 -0.69 -8.15
C ILE A 108 -5.78 0.01 -8.94
N GLU A 109 -4.65 -0.64 -9.13
CA GLU A 109 -3.53 -0.06 -9.87
C GLU A 109 -3.87 0.22 -11.33
N ARG A 110 -4.55 -0.72 -12.01
CA ARG A 110 -4.94 -0.55 -13.41
C ARG A 110 -5.85 0.66 -13.61
N HIS A 111 -6.74 0.92 -12.66
CA HIS A 111 -7.74 1.98 -12.81
C HIS A 111 -7.27 3.33 -12.29
N TYR A 112 -6.50 3.37 -11.20
CA TYR A 112 -6.11 4.61 -10.52
C TYR A 112 -4.66 5.06 -10.76
N LEU A 113 -3.72 4.14 -10.97
CA LEU A 113 -2.30 4.49 -11.16
C LEU A 113 -1.92 4.73 -12.62
N ARG A 114 -2.58 4.07 -13.59
CA ARG A 114 -2.36 4.33 -15.03
C ARG A 114 -2.57 5.80 -15.46
N PRO A 115 -3.61 6.53 -15.01
CA PRO A 115 -3.80 7.92 -15.44
C PRO A 115 -2.81 8.91 -14.79
N ARG A 116 -2.21 8.60 -13.64
CA ARG A 116 -1.28 9.54 -12.94
C ARG A 116 0.17 9.47 -13.43
N ARG A 117 0.64 8.32 -13.93
CA ARG A 117 1.99 8.21 -14.52
C ARG A 117 2.17 8.99 -15.84
N GLY A 118 1.08 9.48 -16.44
CA GLY A 118 1.09 10.23 -17.70
C GLY A 118 0.60 11.69 -17.62
N ARG A 119 0.27 12.23 -16.44
CA ARG A 119 -0.25 13.60 -16.33
C ARG A 119 0.70 14.45 -15.50
N SER A 120 1.58 15.19 -16.19
CA SER A 120 2.20 16.39 -15.64
C SER A 120 1.09 17.32 -15.14
N PRO A 121 1.17 17.88 -13.92
CA PRO A 121 0.26 18.95 -13.53
C PRO A 121 0.76 20.23 -14.23
N THR A 122 0.24 20.50 -15.43
CA THR A 122 0.03 21.90 -15.81
C THR A 122 -1.17 22.38 -15.00
N VAL A 123 -0.87 23.04 -13.88
CA VAL A 123 -1.83 23.94 -13.22
C VAL A 123 -1.74 25.30 -13.94
N PRO A 124 -2.88 25.98 -14.13
CA PRO A 124 -3.02 27.16 -15.00
C PRO A 124 -2.26 28.39 -14.51
#